data_AF-A0A4R2Q565-F1
#
_entry.id   AF-A0A4R2Q565-F1
#
_cell.length_a   1.000
_cell.length_b   1.000
_cell.length_c   1.000
_cell.angle_alpha   90.00
_cell.angle_beta   90.00
_cell.angle_gamma   90.00
#
_symmetry.space_group_name_H-M   'P 1'
#
loop_
_entity.id
_entity.type
_entity.pdbx_description
1 polymer ?
#
loop_
_entity_poly.entity_id
_entity_poly.type
_entity_poly.pdbx_seq_one_letter_code
_entity_poly.pdbx_strand_id
1 'polypeptide(L)' 'MTAVHCVQCGRAKATDDQLVALAWVQERDGELVRWRCPGCARAHVRDIEGKLPDEYW' A
#
# COMPACT_ATOMS: atom_id res chain seq x y z
N MET A 1 -19.78 1.49 -7.12
CA MET A 1 -18.59 1.47 -6.24
C MET A 1 -17.37 1.28 -7.13
N THR A 2 -16.44 2.23 -7.15
CA THR A 2 -15.23 2.12 -7.98
C THR A 2 -14.36 0.98 -7.45
N ALA A 3 -13.94 0.07 -8.33
CA ALA A 3 -13.08 -1.04 -7.94
C ALA A 3 -11.72 -0.50 -7.46
N VAL A 4 -11.30 -0.89 -6.26
CA VAL A 4 -10.00 -0.49 -5.70
C VAL A 4 -8.94 -1.46 -6.18
N HIS A 5 -7.93 -0.93 -6.86
CA HIS A 5 -6.78 -1.68 -7.36
C HIS A 5 -5.48 -1.16 -6.75
N CYS A 6 -4.52 -2.05 -6.57
CA CYS A 6 -3.18 -1.66 -6.15
C CYS A 6 -2.50 -0.87 -7.27
N VAL A 7 -2.03 0.34 -6.98
CA VAL A 7 -1.33 1.18 -7.96
C VAL A 7 0.01 0.60 -8.43
N GLN A 8 0.59 -0.35 -7.68
CA GLN A 8 1.87 -0.99 -8.01
C GLN A 8 1.70 -2.26 -8.85
N CYS A 9 0.81 -3.18 -8.43
CA CYS A 9 0.70 -4.52 -9.04
C CYS A 9 -0.66 -4.80 -9.68
N GLY A 10 -1.61 -3.89 -9.62
CA GLY A 10 -2.94 -4.04 -10.23
C GLY A 10 -3.90 -5.01 -9.54
N ARG A 11 -3.44 -5.74 -8.50
CA ARG A 11 -4.30 -6.62 -7.69
C ARG A 11 -5.58 -5.88 -7.29
N ALA A 12 -6.73 -6.55 -7.35
CA ALA A 12 -8.00 -5.97 -6.94
C ALA A 12 -8.27 -6.24 -5.45
N LYS A 13 -8.69 -5.23 -4.70
CA LYS A 13 -9.06 -5.41 -3.28
C LYS A 13 -10.27 -6.33 -3.10
N ALA A 14 -11.16 -6.34 -4.09
CA ALA A 14 -12.37 -7.15 -4.07
C ALA A 14 -12.11 -8.66 -4.19
N THR A 15 -10.91 -9.08 -4.62
CA THR A 15 -10.55 -10.50 -4.72
C THR A 15 -9.91 -11.04 -3.45
N ASP A 16 -9.56 -10.18 -2.49
CA ASP A 16 -9.00 -10.60 -1.20
C ASP A 16 -10.13 -10.95 -0.22
N ASP A 17 -9.86 -11.86 0.71
CA ASP A 17 -10.77 -12.10 1.84
C ASP A 17 -10.90 -10.84 2.71
N GLN A 18 -11.92 -10.84 3.58
CA GLN A 18 -12.28 -9.65 4.35
C GLN A 18 -11.14 -9.19 5.29
N LEU A 19 -10.37 -10.14 5.86
CA LEU A 19 -9.28 -9.83 6.77
C LEU A 19 -8.09 -9.22 6.02
N VAL A 20 -7.71 -9.80 4.87
CA VAL A 20 -6.65 -9.27 4.01
C VAL A 20 -7.04 -7.90 3.46
N ALA A 21 -8.31 -7.71 3.12
CA ALA A 21 -8.83 -6.45 2.63
C ALA A 21 -8.72 -5.31 3.66
N LEU A 22 -8.70 -5.59 4.98
CA LEU A 22 -8.47 -4.58 6.02
C LEU A 22 -7.02 -4.08 6.08
N ALA A 23 -6.06 -4.87 5.60
CA ALA A 23 -4.64 -4.53 5.62
C ALA A 23 -4.19 -3.66 4.42
N TRP A 24 -5.10 -3.28 3.53
CA TRP A 24 -4.80 -2.40 2.41
C TRP A 24 -4.50 -0.98 2.88
N VAL A 25 -3.50 -0.36 2.26
CA VAL A 25 -3.04 0.99 2.63
C VAL A 25 -3.60 2.00 1.63
N GLN A 26 -4.15 3.09 2.16
CA GLN A 26 -4.51 4.27 1.40
C GLN A 26 -3.40 5.31 1.54
N GLU A 27 -2.83 5.74 0.42
CA GLU A 27 -1.91 6.86 0.34
C GLU A 27 -2.66 8.08 -0.20
N ARG A 28 -2.47 9.24 0.43
CA ARG A 28 -3.01 10.51 -0.05
C ARG A 28 -1.88 11.43 -0.43
N ASP A 29 -1.94 11.94 -1.65
CA ASP A 29 -0.99 12.89 -2.21
C ASP A 29 -1.79 14.07 -2.77
N GLY A 30 -1.96 15.09 -1.93
CA GLY A 30 -2.97 16.13 -2.16
C GLY A 30 -4.38 15.55 -2.25
N GLU A 31 -5.06 15.79 -3.37
CA GLU A 31 -6.40 15.25 -3.64
C GLU A 31 -6.37 13.82 -4.21
N LEU A 32 -5.19 13.34 -4.61
CA LEU A 32 -5.07 12.03 -5.23
C LEU A 32 -5.01 10.92 -4.17
N VAL A 33 -6.00 10.02 -4.23
CA VAL A 33 -6.05 8.83 -3.40
C VAL A 33 -5.52 7.64 -4.17
N ARG A 34 -4.42 7.05 -3.69
CA ARG A 34 -3.83 5.82 -4.23
C ARG A 34 -4.00 4.70 -3.21
N TRP A 35 -4.13 3.48 -3.70
CA TRP A 35 -4.25 2.29 -2.84
C TRP A 35 -3.12 1.32 -3.12
N ARG A 36 -2.58 0.69 -2.08
CA ARG A 36 -1.62 -0.42 -2.20
C ARG A 36 -2.10 -1.65 -1.47
N CYS A 37 -1.86 -2.82 -2.08
CA CYS A 37 -2.10 -4.09 -1.41
C CYS A 37 -1.07 -4.29 -0.28
N PRO A 38 -1.35 -5.17 0.71
CA PRO A 38 -0.46 -5.38 1.85
C PRO A 38 0.97 -5.76 1.46
N GLY A 39 1.14 -6.55 0.39
CA GLY A 39 2.45 -6.95 -0.12
C GLY A 39 3.27 -5.77 -0.63
N CYS A 40 2.71 -4.98 -1.55
CA CYS A 40 3.40 -3.83 -2.12
C CYS A 40 3.60 -2.70 -1.10
N ALA A 41 2.69 -2.52 -0.15
CA ALA A 41 2.86 -1.54 0.93
C ALA A 41 4.06 -1.89 1.82
N ARG A 42 4.17 -3.15 2.27
CA ARG A 42 5.31 -3.61 3.09
C ARG A 42 6.64 -3.54 2.35
N ALA A 43 6.65 -3.88 1.05
CA ALA A 43 7.84 -3.74 0.23
C ALA A 43 8.28 -2.26 0.13
N HIS A 44 7.33 -1.36 -0.10
CA HIS A 44 7.61 0.08 -0.19
C HIS A 44 8.16 0.66 1.13
N VAL A 45 7.58 0.29 2.28
CA VAL A 45 8.09 0.73 3.59
C VAL A 45 9.53 0.26 3.81
N ARG A 46 9.84 -1.00 3.50
CA ARG A 46 11.22 -1.52 3.61
C ARG A 46 12.21 -0.78 2.71
N ASP A 47 11.80 -0.38 1.51
CA ASP A 47 12.63 0.43 0.61
C ASP A 47 12.89 1.84 1.14
N ILE A 48 12.03 2.36 2.02
CA ILE A 48 12.20 3.66 2.69
C ILE A 48 13.08 3.49 3.93
N GLU A 49 12.74 2.56 4.82
CA GLU A 49 13.46 2.31 6.07
C GLU A 49 14.91 1.91 5.81
N GLY A 50 15.17 1.05 4.83
CA GLY A 50 16.53 0.62 4.48
C GLY A 50 17.42 1.70 3.87
N LYS A 51 16.89 2.92 3.65
CA LYS A 51 17.64 4.09 3.16
C LYS A 51 17.80 5.18 4.22
N LEU A 52 17.17 5.04 5.39
CA LEU A 52 17.37 5.98 6.49
C LEU A 52 18.69 5.65 7.19
N PRO A 53 19.53 6.67 7.49
CA PRO A 53 20.70 6.46 8.34
C PRO A 53 20.29 5.95 9.72
N ASP A 54 21.15 5.14 10.35
CA ASP A 54 20.91 4.53 11.66
C ASP A 54 20.54 5.55 12.76
N GLU A 55 20.99 6.80 12.63
CA GLU A 55 20.68 7.88 13.57
C GLU A 55 19.21 8.34 13.55
N TYR A 56 18.45 7.96 12.52
CA TYR A 56 17.03 8.29 12.35
C TYR A 56 16.09 7.09 12.60
N TRP A 57 16.63 5.97 13.09
CA TRP A 57 15.86 4.83 13.58
C TRP A 57 15.59 4.96 15.08
#